data_AF-A0A4C1U2H5-F1
#
_entry.id   AF-A0A4C1U2H5-F1
#
_cell.length_a   1.000
_cell.length_b   1.000
_cell.length_c   1.000
_cell.angle_alpha   90.00
_cell.angle_beta   90.00
_cell.angle_gamma   90.00
#
_symmetry.space_group_name_H-M   'P 1'
#
loop_
_entity.id
_entity.type
_entity.pdbx_description
1 polymer ?
#
loop_
_entity_poly.entity_id
_entity_poly.type
_entity_poly.pdbx_seq_one_letter_code
_entity_poly.pdbx_strand_id
1 'polypeptide(L)'
;MPQKRVGGRTAEYHGSTSGLTGVTVKSTTTLHRCYQVTAVSGLIYTALNTIIPPECPSCPGVIENAEHVFFECPRFNSQRDLLESILHQKIQPDAVIEVMLSSIASWDAISTLATEVLIDLRSIERKRANDNN
;
A
#
# COMPACT_ATOMS: atom_id res chain seq x y z
N MET A 1 67.09 32.34 1.09
CA MET A 1 66.44 33.02 -0.06
C MET A 1 65.47 32.05 -0.72
N PRO A 2 64.34 32.46 -1.33
CA PRO A 2 63.72 33.79 -1.42
C PRO A 2 62.27 33.85 -0.88
N GLN A 3 61.73 35.06 -0.76
CA GLN A 3 60.33 35.38 -0.47
C GLN A 3 59.47 35.45 -1.75
N LYS A 4 58.17 35.13 -1.64
CA LYS A 4 57.11 35.72 -2.48
C LYS A 4 55.77 35.75 -1.72
N ARG A 5 55.23 36.96 -1.52
CA ARG A 5 53.81 37.23 -1.18
C ARG A 5 53.03 37.37 -2.49
N VAL A 6 51.86 36.73 -2.60
CA VAL A 6 50.65 37.13 -3.37
C VAL A 6 49.47 36.41 -2.71
N GLY A 7 48.55 37.11 -2.02
CA GLY A 7 47.16 37.36 -2.48
C GLY A 7 46.30 36.09 -2.47
N GLY A 8 45.22 35.90 -1.70
CA GLY A 8 44.22 36.83 -1.20
C GLY A 8 42.85 36.17 -1.41
N ARG A 9 42.16 35.86 -0.30
CA ARG A 9 40.70 35.75 -0.09
C ARG A 9 40.39 34.71 0.99
N THR A 10 40.26 35.20 2.21
CA THR A 10 39.31 34.67 3.19
C THR A 10 37.94 34.62 2.53
N ALA A 11 37.32 33.44 2.44
CA ALA A 11 35.92 33.35 2.08
C ALA A 11 35.12 33.88 3.29
N GLU A 12 34.71 35.14 3.20
CA GLU A 12 33.78 35.75 4.14
C GLU A 12 32.48 34.94 4.12
N TYR A 13 32.16 34.31 5.26
CA TYR A 13 30.85 33.74 5.52
C TYR A 13 29.89 34.89 5.80
N HIS A 14 29.40 35.54 4.74
CA HIS A 14 28.23 36.39 4.84
C HIS A 14 26.99 35.51 4.83
N GLY A 15 26.42 35.30 6.01
CA GLY A 15 25.07 34.79 6.14
C GLY A 15 24.10 35.70 5.40
N SER A 16 23.40 35.14 4.41
CA SER A 16 22.10 35.63 4.01
C SER A 16 21.17 34.43 3.81
N THR A 17 20.16 34.43 4.66
CA THR A 17 19.01 33.56 4.77
C THR A 17 18.35 33.26 3.43
N SER A 18 18.18 31.98 3.11
CA SER A 18 16.99 31.40 2.49
C SER A 18 17.14 29.88 2.52
N GLY A 19 16.54 29.27 3.54
CA GLY A 19 16.49 27.82 3.68
C GLY A 19 15.56 27.16 2.66
N LEU A 20 15.60 25.83 2.68
CA LEU A 20 14.65 24.90 2.08
C LEU A 20 14.84 24.56 0.60
N THR A 21 15.91 23.83 0.25
CA THR A 21 15.89 22.95 -0.92
C THR A 21 16.76 21.71 -0.66
N GLY A 22 16.21 20.73 0.07
CA GLY A 22 16.94 19.47 0.27
C GLY A 22 16.19 18.31 0.91
N VAL A 23 14.92 18.45 1.30
CA VAL A 23 14.19 17.37 2.02
C VAL A 23 12.70 17.35 1.67
N THR A 24 12.29 17.31 0.39
CA THR A 24 10.84 17.39 0.07
C THR A 24 10.39 16.66 -1.19
N VAL A 25 10.97 15.49 -1.53
CA VAL A 25 10.37 14.63 -2.57
C VAL A 25 10.15 13.18 -2.11
N LYS A 26 11.03 12.62 -1.26
CA LYS A 26 10.86 11.25 -0.72
C LYS A 26 9.86 11.15 0.44
N SER A 27 9.70 12.25 1.20
CA SER A 27 8.80 12.29 2.36
C SER A 27 7.33 12.36 1.93
N THR A 28 7.00 13.10 0.88
CA THR A 28 5.62 13.31 0.41
C THR A 28 5.01 12.06 -0.24
N THR A 29 5.79 11.25 -0.95
CA THR A 29 5.32 9.97 -1.53
C THR A 29 5.10 8.89 -0.46
N THR A 30 5.97 8.85 0.55
CA THR A 30 5.83 7.95 1.71
C THR A 30 4.61 8.34 2.56
N LEU A 31 4.41 9.65 2.78
CA LEU A 31 3.25 10.17 3.51
C LEU A 31 1.93 9.98 2.74
N HIS A 32 1.94 10.16 1.41
CA HIS A 32 0.78 9.87 0.55
C HIS A 32 0.44 8.37 0.52
N ARG A 33 1.45 7.49 0.53
CA ARG A 33 1.26 6.05 0.68
C ARG A 33 0.68 5.68 2.04
N CYS A 34 1.16 6.26 3.13
CA CYS A 34 0.54 6.09 4.47
C CYS A 34 -0.90 6.64 4.54
N TYR A 35 -1.21 7.70 3.80
CA TYR A 35 -2.55 8.29 3.76
C TYR A 35 -3.54 7.47 2.92
N GLN A 36 -3.07 6.79 1.86
CA GLN A 36 -3.88 5.79 1.14
C GLN A 36 -4.20 4.60 2.07
N VAL A 37 -3.24 4.16 2.88
CA VAL A 37 -3.43 3.07 3.87
C VAL A 37 -4.50 3.41 4.91
N THR A 38 -4.70 4.67 5.30
CA THR A 38 -5.77 5.03 6.25
C THR A 38 -7.16 5.00 5.61
N ALA A 39 -7.31 5.31 4.32
CA ALA A 39 -8.57 5.14 3.60
C ALA A 39 -8.93 3.65 3.43
N VAL A 40 -7.94 2.82 3.07
CA VAL A 40 -8.12 1.36 2.99
C VAL A 40 -8.39 0.77 4.39
N SER A 41 -7.71 1.28 5.44
CA SER A 41 -7.91 0.88 6.83
C SER A 41 -9.30 1.25 7.38
N GLY A 42 -9.84 2.43 7.06
CA GLY A 42 -11.23 2.79 7.43
C GLY A 42 -12.27 1.90 6.75
N LEU A 43 -11.96 1.39 5.56
CA LEU A 43 -12.82 0.49 4.80
C LEU A 43 -12.69 -0.98 5.26
N ILE A 44 -11.50 -1.38 5.69
CA ILE A 44 -11.24 -2.63 6.42
C ILE A 44 -11.96 -2.60 7.78
N TYR A 45 -11.89 -1.50 8.54
CA TYR A 45 -12.51 -1.37 9.85
C TYR A 45 -14.05 -1.40 9.81
N THR A 46 -14.65 -0.93 8.71
CA THR A 46 -16.10 -0.99 8.49
C THR A 46 -16.56 -2.35 7.99
N ALA A 47 -15.78 -3.02 7.14
CA ALA A 47 -16.04 -4.39 6.71
C ALA A 47 -15.80 -5.44 7.83
N LEU A 48 -14.86 -5.16 8.75
CA LEU A 48 -14.55 -6.03 9.89
C LEU A 48 -15.44 -5.79 11.13
N ASN A 49 -16.22 -4.71 11.19
CA ASN A 49 -17.12 -4.40 12.32
C ASN A 49 -18.53 -4.99 12.18
N THR A 50 -18.82 -5.76 11.14
CA THR A 50 -19.99 -6.64 11.15
C THR A 50 -19.66 -7.77 12.11
N ILE A 51 -20.39 -7.85 13.23
CA ILE A 51 -20.14 -8.77 14.36
C ILE A 51 -20.02 -10.24 13.91
N ILE A 52 -20.55 -10.58 12.73
CA ILE A 52 -20.36 -11.87 12.05
C ILE A 52 -20.09 -11.57 10.57
N PRO A 53 -18.91 -11.92 10.03
CA PRO A 53 -18.64 -11.79 8.60
C PRO A 53 -19.58 -12.74 7.82
N PRO A 54 -20.11 -12.33 6.66
CA PRO A 54 -21.01 -13.17 5.89
C PRO A 54 -20.29 -14.42 5.37
N GLU A 55 -21.07 -15.42 4.97
CA GLU A 55 -20.54 -16.52 4.16
C GLU A 55 -20.12 -16.01 2.78
N CYS A 56 -19.05 -16.57 2.26
CA CYS A 56 -18.55 -16.27 0.93
C CYS A 56 -19.57 -16.77 -0.12
N PRO A 57 -20.05 -15.90 -1.03
CA PRO A 57 -21.07 -16.26 -2.01
C PRO A 57 -20.60 -17.30 -3.05
N SER A 58 -19.30 -17.56 -3.13
CA SER A 58 -18.72 -18.56 -4.04
C SER A 58 -18.13 -19.78 -3.33
N CYS A 59 -18.06 -19.76 -2.00
CA CYS A 59 -17.47 -20.83 -1.20
C CYS A 59 -18.46 -21.22 -0.08
N PRO A 60 -19.35 -22.20 -0.34
CA PRO A 60 -20.39 -22.58 0.61
C PRO A 60 -19.82 -22.97 1.98
N GLY A 61 -20.38 -22.43 3.06
CA GLY A 61 -19.95 -22.71 4.43
C GLY A 61 -18.58 -22.12 4.83
N VAL A 62 -17.98 -21.27 3.99
CA VAL A 62 -16.71 -20.57 4.30
C VAL A 62 -17.01 -19.12 4.65
N ILE A 63 -16.46 -18.64 5.75
CA ILE A 63 -16.58 -17.25 6.18
C ILE A 63 -15.74 -16.34 5.26
N GLU A 64 -16.33 -15.24 4.79
CA GLU A 64 -15.68 -14.24 3.92
C GLU A 64 -14.72 -13.33 4.73
N ASN A 65 -13.69 -13.92 5.34
CA ASN A 65 -12.66 -13.17 6.07
C ASN A 65 -11.49 -12.77 5.15
N ALA A 66 -10.56 -11.96 5.68
CA ALA A 66 -9.43 -11.45 4.90
C ALA A 66 -8.51 -12.57 4.38
N GLU A 67 -8.26 -13.60 5.19
CA GLU A 67 -7.41 -14.72 4.80
C GLU A 67 -8.01 -15.48 3.61
N HIS A 68 -9.29 -15.85 3.72
CA HIS A 68 -10.03 -16.50 2.66
C HIS A 68 -10.02 -15.64 1.39
N VAL A 69 -10.42 -14.36 1.50
CA VAL A 69 -10.53 -13.45 0.37
C VAL A 69 -9.19 -13.30 -0.36
N PHE A 70 -8.11 -13.03 0.37
CA PHE A 70 -6.82 -12.70 -0.24
C PHE A 70 -6.07 -13.92 -0.73
N PHE A 71 -6.15 -15.08 -0.06
CA PHE A 71 -5.25 -16.21 -0.32
C PHE A 71 -5.95 -17.46 -0.87
N GLU A 72 -7.26 -17.62 -0.67
CA GLU A 72 -7.93 -18.91 -0.94
C GLU A 72 -9.10 -18.80 -1.92
N CYS A 73 -9.85 -17.71 -1.87
CA CYS A 73 -11.17 -17.58 -2.49
C CYS A 73 -11.06 -17.62 -4.02
N PRO A 74 -11.64 -18.62 -4.71
CA PRO A 74 -11.47 -18.81 -6.15
C PRO A 74 -11.89 -17.61 -7.01
N ARG A 75 -12.80 -16.76 -6.50
CA ARG A 75 -13.21 -15.50 -7.15
C ARG A 75 -12.04 -14.59 -7.51
N PHE A 76 -10.98 -14.64 -6.72
CA PHE A 76 -9.83 -13.76 -6.84
C PHE A 76 -8.58 -14.48 -7.38
N ASN A 77 -8.73 -15.70 -7.93
CA ASN A 77 -7.60 -16.44 -8.50
C ASN A 77 -6.92 -15.67 -9.63
N SER A 78 -7.67 -15.08 -10.55
CA SER A 78 -7.07 -14.31 -11.66
C SER A 78 -6.20 -13.14 -11.19
N GLN A 79 -6.67 -12.41 -10.17
CA GLN A 79 -5.96 -11.27 -9.63
C GLN A 79 -4.73 -11.73 -8.81
N ARG A 80 -4.85 -12.84 -8.09
CA ARG A 80 -3.71 -13.49 -7.42
C ARG A 80 -2.67 -13.99 -8.40
N ASP A 81 -3.07 -14.73 -9.44
CA ASP A 81 -2.16 -15.29 -10.45
C ASP A 81 -1.38 -14.16 -11.15
N LEU A 82 -2.06 -13.05 -11.46
CA LEU A 82 -1.42 -11.85 -11.98
C LEU A 82 -0.41 -11.29 -10.98
N LEU A 83 -0.79 -11.14 -9.71
CA LEU A 83 0.13 -10.67 -8.67
C LEU A 83 1.35 -11.57 -8.53
N GLU A 84 1.16 -12.88 -8.44
CA GLU A 84 2.24 -13.86 -8.32
C GLU A 84 3.17 -13.84 -9.55
N SER A 85 2.61 -13.58 -10.75
CA SER A 85 3.42 -13.40 -11.96
C SER A 85 4.29 -12.13 -11.92
N ILE A 86 3.78 -11.03 -11.35
CA ILE A 86 4.50 -9.76 -11.18
C ILE A 86 5.59 -9.90 -10.13
N LEU A 87 5.30 -10.62 -9.03
CA LEU A 87 6.24 -10.82 -7.92
C LEU A 87 7.24 -11.94 -8.18
N HIS A 88 7.02 -12.77 -9.20
CA HIS A 88 7.80 -13.99 -9.48
C HIS A 88 7.85 -14.98 -8.30
N GLN A 89 6.83 -14.97 -7.46
CA GLN A 89 6.71 -15.87 -6.31
C GLN A 89 5.25 -16.03 -5.91
N LYS A 90 4.97 -17.13 -5.20
CA LYS A 90 3.68 -17.29 -4.54
C LYS A 90 3.56 -16.32 -3.37
N ILE A 91 2.35 -15.82 -3.17
CA ILE A 91 1.99 -15.01 -2.01
C ILE A 91 1.44 -15.95 -0.94
N GLN A 92 1.98 -15.85 0.27
CA GLN A 92 1.54 -16.64 1.44
C GLN A 92 1.16 -15.68 2.57
N PRO A 93 0.17 -16.04 3.41
CA PRO A 93 -0.27 -15.19 4.53
C PRO A 93 0.89 -14.70 5.40
N ASP A 94 1.81 -15.61 5.76
CA ASP A 94 2.92 -15.30 6.67
C ASP A 94 3.99 -14.41 6.04
N ALA A 95 4.13 -14.44 4.71
CA ALA A 95 5.19 -13.73 3.99
C ALA A 95 4.69 -12.44 3.30
N VAL A 96 3.38 -12.21 3.22
CA VAL A 96 2.79 -11.12 2.42
C VAL A 96 3.34 -9.74 2.83
N ILE A 97 3.52 -9.51 4.12
CA ILE A 97 4.01 -8.24 4.66
C ILE A 97 5.49 -8.05 4.28
N GLU A 98 6.31 -9.08 4.43
CA GLU A 98 7.73 -9.03 4.05
C GLU A 98 7.90 -8.75 2.55
N VAL A 99 7.12 -9.43 1.72
CA VAL A 99 7.11 -9.24 0.27
C VAL A 99 6.65 -7.82 -0.07
N MET A 100 5.59 -7.32 0.56
CA MET A 100 5.09 -5.97 0.38
C MET A 100 6.14 -4.90 0.71
N LEU A 101 6.94 -5.13 1.77
CA LEU A 101 7.96 -4.19 2.22
C LEU A 101 9.30 -4.34 1.47
N SER A 102 9.48 -5.40 0.69
CA SER A 102 10.73 -5.65 -0.05
C SER A 102 11.04 -4.61 -1.12
N SER A 103 10.00 -4.00 -1.72
CA SER A 103 10.19 -2.95 -2.71
C SER A 103 8.95 -2.08 -2.90
N ILE A 104 9.16 -0.90 -3.49
CA ILE A 104 8.08 0.02 -3.90
C ILE A 104 7.16 -0.66 -4.92
N ALA A 105 7.70 -1.45 -5.85
CA ALA A 105 6.91 -2.15 -6.86
C ALA A 105 6.05 -3.26 -6.24
N SER A 106 6.60 -4.02 -5.28
CA SER A 106 5.87 -5.05 -4.54
C SER A 106 4.71 -4.44 -3.76
N TRP A 107 4.97 -3.32 -3.08
CA TRP A 107 3.94 -2.54 -2.39
C TRP A 107 2.79 -2.13 -3.33
N ASP A 108 3.10 -1.55 -4.49
CA ASP A 108 2.09 -1.08 -5.44
C ASP A 108 1.28 -2.25 -6.02
N ALA A 109 1.93 -3.36 -6.38
CA ALA A 109 1.26 -4.53 -6.91
C ALA A 109 0.25 -5.11 -5.90
N ILE A 110 0.65 -5.28 -4.63
CA ILE A 110 -0.24 -5.82 -3.59
C ILE A 110 -1.34 -4.79 -3.23
N SER A 111 -1.02 -3.49 -3.21
CA SER A 111 -2.01 -2.43 -2.98
C SER A 111 -3.09 -2.39 -4.06
N THR A 112 -2.70 -2.62 -5.32
CA THR A 112 -3.64 -2.74 -6.45
C THR A 112 -4.57 -3.94 -6.26
N LEU A 113 -4.03 -5.13 -5.95
CA LEU A 113 -4.83 -6.31 -5.66
C LEU A 113 -5.85 -6.04 -4.54
N ALA A 114 -5.39 -5.46 -3.42
CA ALA A 114 -6.25 -5.15 -2.29
C ALA A 114 -7.38 -4.17 -2.67
N THR A 115 -7.08 -3.20 -3.53
CA THR A 115 -8.07 -2.24 -4.01
C THR A 115 -9.13 -2.90 -4.87
N GLU A 116 -8.75 -3.74 -5.81
CA GLU A 116 -9.68 -4.49 -6.69
C GLU A 116 -10.59 -5.40 -5.88
N VAL A 117 -10.02 -6.17 -4.96
CA VAL A 117 -10.76 -7.05 -4.04
C VAL A 117 -11.80 -6.26 -3.23
N LEU A 118 -11.40 -5.12 -2.68
CA LEU A 118 -12.31 -4.29 -1.87
C LEU A 118 -13.44 -3.66 -2.69
N ILE A 119 -13.18 -3.30 -3.95
CA ILE A 119 -14.22 -2.80 -4.86
C ILE A 119 -15.28 -3.89 -5.10
N ASP A 120 -14.83 -5.12 -5.38
CA ASP A 120 -15.70 -6.26 -5.61
C ASP A 120 -16.54 -6.60 -4.38
N LEU A 121 -15.92 -6.69 -3.19
CA LEU A 121 -16.62 -6.94 -1.94
C LEU A 121 -17.71 -5.89 -1.67
N ARG A 122 -17.42 -4.60 -1.86
CA ARG A 122 -18.43 -3.55 -1.68
C ARG A 122 -19.54 -3.61 -2.72
N SER A 123 -19.24 -4.04 -3.93
CA SER A 123 -20.26 -4.18 -4.97
C SER A 123 -21.30 -5.25 -4.59
N ILE A 124 -20.85 -6.33 -3.97
CA ILE A 124 -21.70 -7.43 -3.50
C ILE A 124 -22.48 -6.97 -2.27
N GLU A 125 -21.84 -6.29 -1.33
CA GLU A 125 -22.51 -5.78 -0.13
C GLU A 125 -23.66 -4.82 -0.47
N ARG A 126 -23.46 -3.92 -1.45
CA ARG A 126 -24.52 -3.05 -1.95
C ARG A 126 -25.70 -3.82 -2.56
N LYS A 127 -25.43 -4.93 -3.26
CA LYS A 127 -26.49 -5.79 -3.82
C LYS A 127 -27.30 -6.45 -2.69
N ARG A 128 -26.63 -7.02 -1.69
CA ARG A 128 -27.27 -7.61 -0.51
C ARG A 128 -28.17 -6.60 0.21
N ALA A 129 -27.69 -5.37 0.40
CA ALA A 129 -28.46 -4.31 1.05
C ALA A 129 -29.71 -3.92 0.25
N ASN A 130 -29.63 -3.92 -1.09
CA ASN A 130 -30.77 -3.60 -1.96
C ASN A 130 -31.79 -4.74 -2.03
N ASP A 131 -31.36 -6.00 -1.99
CA ASP A 131 -32.25 -7.16 -2.01
C ASP A 131 -33.04 -7.32 -0.69
N ASN A 132 -32.55 -6.73 0.40
CA ASN A 132 -33.18 -6.76 1.73
C ASN A 132 -34.21 -5.62 1.97
N ASN A 133 -34.48 -4.75 0.99
CA ASN A 133 -35.37 -3.59 1.11
C ASN A 133 -36.53 -3.65 0.10
#